data_AF-A0A923XBD8-F1
#
_entry.id   AF-A0A923XBD8-F1
#
_cell.length_a   1.000
_cell.length_b   1.000
_cell.length_c   1.000
_cell.angle_alpha   90.00
_cell.angle_beta   90.00
_cell.angle_gamma   90.00
#
_symmetry.space_group_name_H-M   'P 1'
#
loop_
_entity.id
_entity.type
_entity.pdbx_description
1 polymer ?
#
loop_
_entity_poly.entity_id
_entity_poly.type
_entity_poly.pdbx_seq_one_letter_code
_entity_poly.pdbx_strand_id
1 'polypeptide(L)'
;MKKNYVGLGLAFTIALSTIAARAQQIISVEEYNKTLIKNGVAWSASQGTYLPSFYTGFAPRIEDPNRIHYHLARGNQIRVTTQLDEYAIFTYMYGLTKRESLFDKAVSENLIRIQQQNQLGSFKAIMNSPKYNIKGLIQGLEAGTISREQFYQKSLQVLEQLNQDRVFHIKLNLSGYVSNWKRTVDSFMIANGATAELAISKNAQKTIVLVNDLLPGRINISFVTPEIKAKLAEAMNNRNDATAFEKSSLELLKIATKGRYEFKTLRDGKLQSAIYQSGPQTFLEYPEFTAIYPNGSVRTYTTDRDGNKIPVIREIGALNFTTSAGNSDVDHIRGEGYYGYIPKMDYTTTGNGMHNPAVRTSLKKSIYKNLYADLAIPAANDTLWIVARGGVSHGCTRMAAGHVLEVREIFPSDAKRMRQVNYFANQSTDYDLFDINGDGQLKVMGVQYYLAYAIGGDEGEAYREGAGLIPESLNRDAFLNNLYGKNQFRTEGETYKFINPYMSQFAYDKSADSRGKAFSIKLNGEFNLYEQKYEQDKMQFYKLSSTEMGTLQSNGGDNGNTGKMTVRLFGRAAGCGIFKTEYPLCNEDNFDKELNALTSKITKVK
;
A
#
# COMPACT_ATOMS: atom_id res chain seq x y z
N MET A 1 26.12 75.79 38.05
CA MET A 1 25.72 74.52 38.68
C MET A 1 24.20 74.41 38.70
N LYS A 2 23.65 73.54 37.86
CA LYS A 2 22.42 72.72 38.05
C LYS A 2 22.07 72.13 36.67
N LYS A 3 22.02 70.79 36.61
CA LYS A 3 21.83 69.99 35.40
C LYS A 3 20.40 70.15 34.88
N ASN A 4 20.26 70.43 33.58
CA ASN A 4 19.00 70.33 32.85
C ASN A 4 18.74 68.86 32.48
N TYR A 5 17.63 68.31 32.96
CA TYR A 5 17.04 67.07 32.42
C TYR A 5 16.02 67.46 31.35
N VAL A 6 16.32 67.14 30.10
CA VAL A 6 15.35 67.16 29.00
C VAL A 6 14.62 65.82 29.03
N GLY A 7 13.32 65.87 29.31
CA GLY A 7 12.44 64.73 29.18
C GLY A 7 12.14 64.45 27.71
N LEU A 8 12.60 63.30 27.22
CA LEU A 8 12.17 62.74 25.94
C LEU A 8 11.02 61.77 26.23
N GLY A 9 9.78 62.19 25.96
CA GLY A 9 8.62 61.31 25.95
C GLY A 9 8.67 60.37 24.75
N LEU A 10 9.01 59.11 24.99
CA LEU A 10 8.94 58.07 23.97
C LEU A 10 7.49 57.57 23.90
N ALA A 11 6.74 58.01 22.89
CA ALA A 11 5.45 57.45 22.55
C ALA A 11 5.66 56.02 22.02
N PHE A 12 5.29 55.02 22.83
CA PHE A 12 5.25 53.62 22.43
C PHE A 12 4.01 53.40 21.56
N THR A 13 4.14 53.53 20.25
CA THR A 13 3.13 53.04 19.31
C THR A 13 3.21 51.52 19.33
N ILE A 14 2.32 50.89 20.10
CA ILE A 14 2.10 49.44 20.05
C ILE A 14 1.52 49.15 18.66
N ALA A 15 2.39 48.78 17.73
CA ALA A 15 1.98 48.10 16.52
C ALA A 15 1.44 46.73 16.95
N LEU A 16 0.11 46.65 17.13
CA LEU A 16 -0.61 45.38 17.10
C LEU A 16 -0.39 44.79 15.71
N SER A 17 0.66 44.00 15.54
CA SER A 17 0.83 43.10 14.42
C SER A 17 -0.22 42.00 14.54
N THR A 18 -1.43 42.28 14.02
CA THR A 18 -2.39 41.25 13.66
C THR A 18 -1.75 40.39 12.57
N ILE A 19 -1.03 39.34 12.96
CA ILE A 19 -0.77 38.21 12.08
C ILE A 19 -2.12 37.51 11.92
N ALA A 20 -2.98 38.07 11.06
CA ALA A 20 -3.98 37.27 10.40
C ALA A 20 -3.19 36.24 9.60
N ALA A 21 -3.04 35.04 10.16
CA ALA A 21 -2.54 33.90 9.42
C ALA A 21 -3.41 33.79 8.16
N ARG A 22 -2.86 34.19 7.00
CA ARG A 22 -3.45 33.83 5.71
C ARG A 22 -3.59 32.32 5.77
N ALA A 23 -4.83 31.83 5.85
CA ALA A 23 -5.10 30.41 5.69
C ALA A 23 -4.41 30.01 4.38
N GLN A 24 -3.36 29.23 4.47
CA GLN A 24 -2.57 28.85 3.30
C GLN A 24 -3.53 28.16 2.33
N GLN A 25 -3.74 28.77 1.17
CA GLN A 25 -4.66 28.23 0.18
C GLN A 25 -4.02 26.95 -0.36
N ILE A 26 -4.58 25.80 0.02
CA ILE A 26 -4.10 24.50 -0.44
C ILE A 26 -4.47 24.37 -1.92
N ILE A 27 -3.46 24.44 -2.79
CA ILE A 27 -3.61 24.23 -4.23
C ILE A 27 -2.83 23.00 -4.71
N SER A 28 -1.98 22.41 -3.86
CA SER A 28 -1.15 21.27 -4.20
C SER A 28 -1.03 20.20 -3.10
N VAL A 29 -0.73 18.95 -3.49
CA VAL A 29 -0.59 17.83 -2.55
C VAL A 29 0.55 18.05 -1.55
N GLU A 30 1.59 18.77 -1.95
CA GLU A 30 2.71 19.13 -1.08
C GLU A 30 2.27 20.10 0.02
N GLU A 31 1.38 21.03 -0.30
CA GLU A 31 0.78 21.93 0.69
C GLU A 31 -0.20 21.20 1.61
N TYR A 32 -0.99 20.27 1.06
CA TYR A 32 -1.83 19.40 1.88
C TYR A 32 -0.98 18.59 2.87
N ASN A 33 0.10 17.94 2.40
CA ASN A 33 1.03 17.18 3.23
C ASN A 33 1.65 18.02 4.37
N LYS A 34 1.91 19.32 4.14
CA LYS A 34 2.38 20.24 5.20
C LYS A 34 1.36 20.47 6.32
N THR A 35 0.07 20.20 6.10
CA THR A 35 -0.96 20.30 7.14
C THR A 35 -1.11 19.01 7.95
N LEU A 36 -0.49 17.93 7.50
CA LEU A 36 -0.52 16.62 8.16
C LEU A 36 0.59 16.52 9.20
N ILE A 37 0.35 15.73 10.26
CA ILE A 37 1.41 15.36 11.19
C ILE A 37 2.44 14.48 10.46
N LYS A 38 3.68 14.48 10.94
CA LYS A 38 4.79 13.81 10.23
C LYS A 38 4.59 12.29 10.15
N ASN A 39 4.13 11.67 11.24
CA ASN A 39 3.97 10.23 11.38
C ASN A 39 2.69 9.88 12.15
N GLY A 40 1.88 8.98 11.62
CA GLY A 40 0.66 8.50 12.27
C GLY A 40 -0.46 9.53 12.31
N VAL A 41 -1.37 9.40 13.29
CA VAL A 41 -2.59 10.21 13.38
C VAL A 41 -2.89 10.57 14.83
N ALA A 42 -3.19 11.86 15.11
CA ALA A 42 -3.45 12.36 16.46
C ALA A 42 -4.86 12.95 16.61
N TRP A 43 -5.45 12.79 17.80
CA TRP A 43 -6.77 13.34 18.14
C TRP A 43 -6.91 13.68 19.64
N SER A 44 -8.04 14.31 19.98
CA SER A 44 -8.44 14.57 21.37
C SER A 44 -9.48 13.55 21.84
N ALA A 45 -9.18 12.82 22.92
CA ALA A 45 -10.05 11.77 23.48
C ALA A 45 -11.29 12.32 24.22
N SER A 46 -11.39 13.63 24.45
CA SER A 46 -12.52 14.31 25.10
C SER A 46 -13.87 14.13 24.38
N GLN A 47 -13.90 13.50 23.20
CA GLN A 47 -15.09 13.33 22.35
C GLN A 47 -15.55 11.88 22.12
N GLY A 48 -14.98 10.90 22.84
CA GLY A 48 -15.23 9.46 22.64
C GLY A 48 -13.93 8.72 22.32
N THR A 49 -13.87 7.43 22.66
CA THR A 49 -12.58 6.71 22.70
C THR A 49 -12.02 6.34 21.33
N TYR A 50 -12.84 6.19 20.27
CA TYR A 50 -12.36 5.86 18.92
C TYR A 50 -13.36 6.32 17.84
N LEU A 51 -13.01 7.36 17.07
CA LEU A 51 -13.90 7.90 16.03
C LEU A 51 -13.79 7.12 14.71
N PRO A 52 -14.88 7.01 13.94
CA PRO A 52 -14.83 6.54 12.57
C PRO A 52 -14.10 7.52 11.66
N SER A 53 -13.61 6.99 10.54
CA SER A 53 -12.77 7.73 9.62
C SER A 53 -12.80 7.17 8.20
N PHE A 54 -12.51 8.02 7.22
CA PHE A 54 -12.35 7.62 5.82
C PHE A 54 -11.06 8.18 5.21
N TYR A 55 -10.59 7.56 4.13
CA TYR A 55 -9.39 7.95 3.40
C TYR A 55 -9.59 9.28 2.66
N THR A 56 -8.65 10.21 2.80
CA THR A 56 -8.64 11.52 2.12
C THR A 56 -7.37 11.71 1.29
N GLY A 57 -6.79 10.60 0.80
CA GLY A 57 -5.64 10.62 -0.11
C GLY A 57 -6.00 10.24 -1.55
N PHE A 58 -4.97 9.97 -2.35
CA PHE A 58 -5.08 9.94 -3.81
C PHE A 58 -4.57 8.65 -4.46
N ALA A 59 -4.40 7.58 -3.67
CA ALA A 59 -4.05 6.28 -4.21
C ALA A 59 -5.07 5.81 -5.28
N PRO A 60 -4.61 5.15 -6.36
CA PRO A 60 -5.49 4.62 -7.39
C PRO A 60 -6.18 3.35 -6.92
N ARG A 61 -7.40 3.10 -7.39
CA ARG A 61 -8.11 1.83 -7.19
C ARG A 61 -7.81 0.88 -8.34
N ILE A 62 -7.57 -0.39 -8.01
CA ILE A 62 -7.28 -1.45 -8.97
C ILE A 62 -8.32 -2.55 -8.84
N GLU A 63 -9.17 -2.71 -9.84
CA GLU A 63 -10.28 -3.68 -9.81
C GLU A 63 -9.86 -5.10 -10.19
N ASP A 64 -8.76 -5.27 -10.94
CA ASP A 64 -8.20 -6.59 -11.25
C ASP A 64 -7.24 -7.05 -10.16
N PRO A 65 -7.60 -8.08 -9.36
CA PRO A 65 -6.75 -8.56 -8.28
C PRO A 65 -5.42 -9.17 -8.77
N ASN A 66 -5.33 -9.65 -10.02
CA ASN A 66 -4.06 -10.16 -10.55
C ASN A 66 -3.03 -9.05 -10.75
N ARG A 67 -3.47 -7.78 -10.81
CA ARG A 67 -2.63 -6.59 -10.92
C ARG A 67 -2.17 -6.04 -9.57
N ILE A 68 -2.44 -6.72 -8.46
CA ILE A 68 -2.08 -6.25 -7.12
C ILE A 68 -1.22 -7.28 -6.41
N HIS A 69 -0.02 -6.86 -6.01
CA HIS A 69 0.88 -7.68 -5.20
C HIS A 69 1.04 -7.03 -3.83
N TYR A 70 0.65 -7.73 -2.77
CA TYR A 70 0.90 -7.34 -1.39
C TYR A 70 2.03 -8.21 -0.83
N HIS A 71 3.14 -7.60 -0.44
CA HIS A 71 4.36 -8.30 -0.07
C HIS A 71 4.89 -7.84 1.30
N LEU A 72 4.96 -8.75 2.27
CA LEU A 72 5.47 -8.51 3.63
C LEU A 72 6.85 -9.16 3.78
N ALA A 73 7.85 -8.43 4.27
CA ALA A 73 9.21 -8.94 4.36
C ALA A 73 10.06 -8.41 5.54
N ARG A 74 11.28 -8.96 5.66
CA ARG A 74 12.28 -8.52 6.64
C ARG A 74 12.53 -7.02 6.53
N GLY A 75 12.66 -6.39 7.68
CA GLY A 75 12.68 -4.94 7.82
C GLY A 75 11.33 -4.36 8.24
N ASN A 76 10.32 -5.20 8.49
CA ASN A 76 9.04 -4.71 8.96
C ASN A 76 8.47 -3.64 8.02
N GLN A 77 8.43 -3.99 6.73
CA GLN A 77 7.72 -3.24 5.70
C GLN A 77 6.78 -4.13 4.89
N ILE A 78 5.76 -3.48 4.34
CA ILE A 78 4.83 -4.03 3.38
C ILE A 78 4.98 -3.25 2.08
N ARG A 79 5.24 -3.92 0.96
CA ARG A 79 5.17 -3.34 -0.37
C ARG A 79 3.85 -3.73 -1.03
N VAL A 80 3.14 -2.73 -1.54
CA VAL A 80 1.99 -2.90 -2.44
C VAL A 80 2.40 -2.38 -3.80
N THR A 81 2.45 -3.26 -4.79
CA THR A 81 2.76 -2.91 -6.18
C THR A 81 1.57 -3.21 -7.07
N THR A 82 1.21 -2.27 -7.94
CA THR A 82 0.10 -2.42 -8.87
C THR A 82 0.43 -1.99 -10.30
N GLN A 83 0.04 -2.82 -11.27
CA GLN A 83 0.09 -2.42 -12.67
C GLN A 83 -1.10 -1.51 -12.99
N LEU A 84 -0.83 -0.31 -13.51
CA LEU A 84 -1.86 0.62 -13.94
C LEU A 84 -2.21 0.33 -15.41
N ASP A 85 -3.28 -0.43 -15.61
CA ASP A 85 -3.85 -0.66 -16.94
C ASP A 85 -4.63 0.57 -17.43
N GLU A 86 -5.11 0.52 -18.67
CA GLU A 86 -5.89 1.63 -19.22
C GLU A 86 -7.17 1.89 -18.44
N TYR A 87 -7.80 0.86 -17.87
CA TYR A 87 -9.00 1.03 -17.06
C TYR A 87 -8.72 1.83 -15.78
N ALA A 88 -7.66 1.48 -15.05
CA ALA A 88 -7.24 2.18 -13.84
C ALA A 88 -6.95 3.66 -14.12
N ILE A 89 -6.29 3.96 -15.24
CA ILE A 89 -5.95 5.34 -15.62
C ILE A 89 -7.19 6.10 -16.08
N PHE A 90 -8.07 5.48 -16.89
CA PHE A 90 -9.30 6.11 -17.34
C PHE A 90 -10.26 6.41 -16.19
N THR A 91 -10.33 5.54 -15.19
CA THR A 91 -11.28 5.69 -14.09
C THR A 91 -10.70 6.41 -12.87
N TYR A 92 -9.40 6.68 -12.83
CA TYR A 92 -8.75 7.33 -11.68
C TYR A 92 -9.44 8.64 -11.22
N MET A 93 -9.64 9.58 -12.13
CA MET A 93 -10.28 10.86 -11.83
C MET A 93 -11.78 10.71 -11.50
N TYR A 94 -12.47 9.76 -12.13
CA TYR A 94 -13.86 9.43 -11.81
C TYR A 94 -13.99 8.84 -10.40
N GLY A 95 -13.08 7.95 -10.01
CA GLY A 95 -13.01 7.38 -8.67
C GLY A 95 -12.79 8.44 -7.59
N LEU A 96 -11.86 9.39 -7.82
CA LEU A 96 -11.66 10.54 -6.94
C LEU A 96 -12.93 11.39 -6.79
N THR A 97 -13.59 11.70 -7.90
CA THR A 97 -14.81 12.51 -7.92
C THR A 97 -15.99 11.79 -7.24
N LYS A 98 -16.10 10.47 -7.42
CA LYS A 98 -17.10 9.64 -6.72
C LYS A 98 -16.89 9.66 -5.21
N ARG A 99 -15.64 9.56 -4.75
CA ARG A 99 -15.29 9.69 -3.32
C ARG A 99 -15.67 11.06 -2.75
N GLU A 100 -15.30 12.14 -3.44
CA GLU A 100 -15.70 13.50 -3.03
C GLU A 100 -17.23 13.63 -2.93
N SER A 101 -17.95 13.17 -3.95
CA SER A 101 -19.41 13.23 -4.00
C SER A 101 -20.07 12.43 -2.88
N LEU A 102 -19.52 11.25 -2.57
CA LEU A 102 -19.97 10.42 -1.45
C LEU A 102 -19.81 11.14 -0.11
N PHE A 103 -18.65 11.75 0.13
CA PHE A 103 -18.39 12.49 1.37
C PHE A 103 -19.28 13.73 1.49
N ASP A 104 -19.45 14.48 0.40
CA ASP A 104 -20.31 15.66 0.37
C ASP A 104 -21.78 15.30 0.60
N LYS A 105 -22.27 14.22 -0.03
CA LYS A 105 -23.61 13.68 0.24
C LYS A 105 -23.75 13.28 1.71
N ALA A 106 -22.78 12.56 2.26
CA ALA A 106 -22.85 12.11 3.65
C ALA A 106 -22.86 13.27 4.66
N VAL A 107 -22.13 14.36 4.38
CA VAL A 107 -22.16 15.57 5.23
C VAL A 107 -23.46 16.34 5.05
N SER A 108 -23.86 16.64 3.82
CA SER A 108 -25.04 17.46 3.52
C SER A 108 -26.37 16.81 3.95
N GLU A 109 -26.47 15.48 3.85
CA GLU A 109 -27.64 14.73 4.33
C GLU A 109 -27.59 14.44 5.84
N ASN A 110 -26.58 14.99 6.54
CA ASN A 110 -26.32 14.75 7.96
C ASN A 110 -26.15 13.27 8.29
N LEU A 111 -25.59 12.44 7.40
CA LEU A 111 -25.24 11.06 7.76
C LEU A 111 -24.02 11.03 8.68
N ILE A 112 -23.10 11.99 8.47
CA ILE A 112 -21.89 12.17 9.27
C ILE A 112 -21.69 13.63 9.66
N ARG A 113 -20.94 13.85 10.74
CA ARG A 113 -20.44 15.17 11.13
C ARG A 113 -18.92 15.12 11.24
N ILE A 114 -18.22 15.90 10.41
CA ILE A 114 -16.77 15.99 10.42
C ILE A 114 -16.27 16.42 11.81
N GLN A 115 -15.22 15.75 12.29
CA GLN A 115 -14.55 16.02 13.55
C GLN A 115 -13.06 16.03 13.33
N GLN A 116 -12.33 16.89 14.04
CA GLN A 116 -10.87 16.85 14.17
C GLN A 116 -10.09 16.86 12.85
N GLN A 117 -9.13 17.76 12.71
CA GLN A 117 -8.37 17.94 11.46
C GLN A 117 -9.29 18.39 10.31
N ASN A 118 -8.75 19.13 9.35
CA ASN A 118 -9.49 19.59 8.17
C ASN A 118 -8.99 18.87 6.91
N GLN A 119 -8.86 17.54 7.00
CA GLN A 119 -8.32 16.74 5.91
C GLN A 119 -9.32 16.62 4.75
N LEU A 120 -10.62 16.51 5.03
CA LEU A 120 -11.64 16.56 3.97
C LEU A 120 -11.62 17.90 3.22
N GLY A 121 -11.51 19.03 3.94
CA GLY A 121 -11.39 20.35 3.31
C GLY A 121 -10.16 20.46 2.42
N SER A 122 -9.03 19.90 2.88
CA SER A 122 -7.79 19.85 2.11
C SER A 122 -7.92 18.97 0.86
N PHE A 123 -8.51 17.78 0.98
CA PHE A 123 -8.82 16.90 -0.15
C PHE A 123 -9.71 17.62 -1.19
N LYS A 124 -10.78 18.28 -0.75
CA LYS A 124 -11.65 19.07 -1.63
C LYS A 124 -10.92 20.24 -2.29
N ALA A 125 -10.00 20.89 -1.59
CA ALA A 125 -9.19 21.95 -2.18
C ALA A 125 -8.33 21.43 -3.34
N ILE A 126 -7.77 20.22 -3.21
CA ILE A 126 -7.05 19.53 -4.30
C ILE A 126 -8.00 19.16 -5.45
N MET A 127 -9.18 18.60 -5.15
CA MET A 127 -10.17 18.23 -6.17
C MET A 127 -10.63 19.42 -7.02
N ASN A 128 -10.68 20.61 -6.42
CA ASN A 128 -11.08 21.86 -7.08
C ASN A 128 -9.88 22.72 -7.52
N SER A 129 -8.64 22.21 -7.37
CA SER A 129 -7.45 22.98 -7.70
C SER A 129 -7.27 23.10 -9.21
N PRO A 130 -7.01 24.31 -9.73
CA PRO A 130 -6.69 24.50 -11.15
C PRO A 130 -5.37 23.81 -11.55
N LYS A 131 -4.48 23.50 -10.59
CA LYS A 131 -3.23 22.77 -10.85
C LYS A 131 -3.48 21.40 -11.47
N TYR A 132 -4.49 20.69 -10.96
CA TYR A 132 -4.81 19.32 -11.40
C TYR A 132 -6.00 19.28 -12.36
N ASN A 133 -6.91 20.25 -12.26
CA ASN A 133 -8.09 20.40 -13.13
C ASN A 133 -8.91 19.11 -13.30
N ILE A 134 -9.05 18.31 -12.23
CA ILE A 134 -9.66 16.96 -12.27
C ILE A 134 -11.06 16.99 -12.89
N LYS A 135 -11.94 17.85 -12.37
CA LYS A 135 -13.32 17.97 -12.85
C LYS A 135 -13.41 18.54 -14.27
N GLY A 136 -12.55 19.50 -14.61
CA GLY A 136 -12.50 20.08 -15.95
C GLY A 136 -12.02 19.09 -17.01
N LEU A 137 -11.10 18.19 -16.67
CA LEU A 137 -10.68 17.10 -17.56
C LEU A 137 -11.80 16.09 -17.83
N ILE A 138 -12.56 15.71 -16.79
CA ILE A 138 -13.76 14.86 -16.94
C ILE A 138 -14.77 15.52 -17.88
N GLN A 139 -15.14 16.77 -17.58
CA GLN A 139 -16.08 17.54 -18.42
C GLN A 139 -15.59 17.66 -19.86
N GLY A 140 -14.29 17.91 -20.04
CA GLY A 140 -13.70 18.04 -21.36
C GLY A 140 -13.81 16.76 -22.18
N LEU A 141 -13.61 15.59 -21.56
CA LEU A 141 -13.76 14.28 -22.21
C LEU A 141 -15.23 14.02 -22.57
N GLU A 142 -16.15 14.23 -21.62
CA GLU A 142 -17.58 14.00 -21.81
C GLU A 142 -18.18 14.92 -22.88
N ALA A 143 -17.68 16.15 -22.99
CA ALA A 143 -18.05 17.10 -24.04
C ALA A 143 -17.32 16.85 -25.39
N GLY A 144 -16.41 15.88 -25.46
CA GLY A 144 -15.62 15.59 -26.66
C GLY A 144 -14.58 16.67 -27.03
N THR A 145 -14.26 17.58 -26.11
CA THR A 145 -13.28 18.66 -26.33
C THR A 145 -11.83 18.23 -26.16
N ILE A 146 -11.60 17.11 -25.46
CA ILE A 146 -10.31 16.41 -25.43
C ILE A 146 -10.51 14.97 -25.87
N SER A 147 -9.51 14.42 -26.56
CA SER A 147 -9.54 13.02 -26.99
C SER A 147 -9.32 12.07 -25.81
N ARG A 148 -9.61 10.79 -26.05
CA ARG A 148 -9.39 9.74 -25.06
C ARG A 148 -7.91 9.57 -24.71
N GLU A 149 -7.01 9.66 -25.70
CA GLU A 149 -5.56 9.62 -25.51
C GLU A 149 -5.07 10.83 -24.70
N GLN A 150 -5.60 12.02 -24.99
CA GLN A 150 -5.30 13.23 -24.21
C GLN A 150 -5.77 13.08 -22.77
N PHE A 151 -6.97 12.54 -22.54
CA PHE A 151 -7.48 12.28 -21.21
C PHE A 151 -6.66 11.23 -20.46
N TYR A 152 -6.26 10.12 -21.11
CA TYR A 152 -5.35 9.13 -20.53
C TYR A 152 -4.05 9.80 -20.06
N GLN A 153 -3.41 10.57 -20.96
CA GLN A 153 -2.15 11.24 -20.67
C GLN A 153 -2.28 12.18 -19.47
N LYS A 154 -3.36 12.97 -19.44
CA LYS A 154 -3.62 13.94 -18.36
C LYS A 154 -3.98 13.25 -17.05
N SER A 155 -4.75 12.15 -17.09
CA SER A 155 -5.09 11.36 -15.92
C SER A 155 -3.84 10.75 -15.28
N LEU A 156 -2.94 10.18 -16.08
CA LEU A 156 -1.67 9.64 -15.60
C LEU A 156 -0.77 10.74 -15.00
N GLN A 157 -0.66 11.90 -15.66
CA GLN A 157 0.06 13.07 -15.13
C GLN A 157 -0.50 13.53 -13.77
N VAL A 158 -1.83 13.57 -13.62
CA VAL A 158 -2.46 13.92 -12.34
C VAL A 158 -2.18 12.86 -11.28
N LEU A 159 -2.27 11.57 -11.63
CA LEU A 159 -1.95 10.45 -10.73
C LEU A 159 -0.52 10.54 -10.20
N GLU A 160 0.47 10.77 -11.07
CA GLU A 160 1.87 10.99 -10.73
C GLU A 160 2.07 12.17 -9.78
N GLN A 161 1.46 13.31 -10.09
CA GLN A 161 1.61 14.51 -9.27
C GLN A 161 0.94 14.39 -7.90
N LEU A 162 -0.15 13.63 -7.79
CA LEU A 162 -0.84 13.38 -6.52
C LEU A 162 -0.18 12.26 -5.71
N ASN A 163 0.61 11.39 -6.35
CA ASN A 163 1.30 10.26 -5.74
C ASN A 163 2.81 10.31 -6.02
N GLN A 164 3.43 11.42 -5.62
CA GLN A 164 4.86 11.67 -5.83
C GLN A 164 5.73 10.51 -5.36
N ASP A 165 6.75 10.19 -6.16
CA ASP A 165 7.73 9.12 -5.91
C ASP A 165 7.15 7.69 -5.81
N ARG A 166 5.88 7.50 -6.20
CA ARG A 166 5.17 6.20 -6.13
C ARG A 166 4.66 5.70 -7.48
N VAL A 167 4.82 6.47 -8.55
CA VAL A 167 4.45 6.07 -9.91
C VAL A 167 5.72 5.92 -10.74
N PHE A 168 5.90 4.75 -11.33
CA PHE A 168 7.09 4.37 -12.10
C PHE A 168 6.68 4.04 -13.53
N HIS A 169 7.40 4.59 -14.52
CA HIS A 169 7.24 4.21 -15.92
C HIS A 169 8.13 3.01 -16.22
N ILE A 170 7.54 1.83 -16.20
CA ILE A 170 8.25 0.58 -16.44
C ILE A 170 8.45 0.41 -17.94
N LYS A 171 9.69 0.16 -18.37
CA LYS A 171 10.03 -0.21 -19.75
C LYS A 171 11.07 -1.33 -19.76
N LEU A 172 10.62 -2.55 -19.99
CA LEU A 172 11.43 -3.76 -19.93
C LEU A 172 11.74 -4.26 -21.34
N ASN A 173 13.02 -4.48 -21.64
CA ASN A 173 13.43 -5.18 -22.86
C ASN A 173 13.24 -6.69 -22.66
N LEU A 174 12.06 -7.22 -23.03
CA LEU A 174 11.73 -8.63 -22.85
C LEU A 174 12.69 -9.54 -23.61
N SER A 175 13.13 -9.18 -24.82
CA SER A 175 14.12 -9.95 -25.57
C SER A 175 15.44 -10.08 -24.79
N GLY A 176 15.87 -8.99 -24.12
CA GLY A 176 17.03 -9.00 -23.24
C GLY A 176 16.86 -9.90 -22.01
N TYR A 177 15.69 -9.87 -21.38
CA TYR A 177 15.35 -10.76 -20.26
C TYR A 177 15.36 -12.24 -20.68
N VAL A 178 14.71 -12.57 -21.79
CA VAL A 178 14.70 -13.92 -22.38
C VAL A 178 16.13 -14.39 -22.68
N SER A 179 16.93 -13.56 -23.34
CA SER A 179 18.32 -13.90 -23.68
C SER A 179 19.15 -14.20 -22.44
N ASN A 180 18.98 -13.41 -21.38
CA ASN A 180 19.63 -13.66 -20.09
C ASN A 180 19.12 -14.93 -19.41
N TRP A 181 17.80 -15.14 -19.42
CA TRP A 181 17.13 -16.30 -18.82
C TRP A 181 17.57 -17.62 -19.46
N LYS A 182 17.93 -17.61 -20.74
CA LYS A 182 18.51 -18.78 -21.42
C LYS A 182 19.66 -19.42 -20.64
N ARG A 183 20.56 -18.62 -20.06
CA ARG A 183 21.69 -19.13 -19.26
C ARG A 183 21.22 -19.89 -18.02
N THR A 184 20.15 -19.41 -17.39
CA THR A 184 19.50 -20.07 -16.26
C THR A 184 18.84 -21.38 -16.69
N VAL A 185 18.16 -21.39 -17.84
CA VAL A 185 17.57 -22.60 -18.45
C VAL A 185 18.62 -23.65 -18.77
N ASP A 186 19.74 -23.26 -19.41
CA ASP A 186 20.83 -24.18 -19.74
C ASP A 186 21.43 -24.81 -18.49
N SER A 187 21.71 -23.99 -17.46
CA SER A 187 22.23 -24.44 -16.17
C SER A 187 21.26 -25.39 -15.46
N PHE A 188 19.96 -25.08 -15.54
CA PHE A 188 18.89 -25.92 -14.98
C PHE A 188 18.82 -27.28 -15.69
N MET A 189 18.90 -27.31 -17.02
CA MET A 189 18.91 -28.54 -17.81
C MET A 189 20.10 -29.43 -17.43
N ILE A 190 21.32 -28.88 -17.40
CA ILE A 190 22.54 -29.62 -17.03
C ILE A 190 22.39 -30.26 -15.64
N ALA A 191 21.86 -29.52 -14.67
CA ALA A 191 21.73 -30.00 -13.30
C ALA A 191 20.58 -30.99 -13.08
N ASN A 192 19.53 -30.98 -13.92
CA ASN A 192 18.28 -31.70 -13.61
C ASN A 192 17.85 -32.72 -14.68
N GLY A 193 18.42 -32.78 -15.89
CA GLY A 193 18.14 -33.90 -16.81
C GLY A 193 18.39 -33.61 -18.28
N ALA A 194 18.51 -34.69 -19.07
CA ALA A 194 18.76 -34.61 -20.50
C ALA A 194 17.56 -34.08 -21.32
N THR A 195 16.33 -34.25 -20.83
CA THR A 195 15.10 -33.76 -21.47
C THR A 195 14.37 -32.74 -20.58
N ALA A 196 13.58 -31.86 -21.20
CA ALA A 196 12.83 -30.84 -20.47
C ALA A 196 11.84 -31.45 -19.48
N GLU A 197 11.14 -32.52 -19.87
CA GLU A 197 10.15 -33.21 -19.05
C GLU A 197 10.79 -33.82 -17.80
N LEU A 198 11.98 -34.40 -17.95
CA LEU A 198 12.74 -34.96 -16.83
C LEU A 198 13.25 -33.85 -15.92
N ALA A 199 13.82 -32.78 -16.48
CA ALA A 199 14.34 -31.66 -15.69
C ALA A 199 13.25 -30.99 -14.85
N ILE A 200 12.07 -30.75 -15.44
CA ILE A 200 10.92 -30.13 -14.75
C ILE A 200 10.36 -31.03 -13.63
N SER A 201 10.29 -32.34 -13.87
CA SER A 201 9.67 -33.28 -12.91
C SER A 201 10.54 -33.59 -11.69
N LYS A 202 11.87 -33.43 -11.78
CA LYS A 202 12.78 -33.75 -10.68
C LYS A 202 12.67 -32.80 -9.47
N ASN A 203 12.38 -31.52 -9.69
CA ASN A 203 12.36 -30.55 -8.59
C ASN A 203 11.35 -29.41 -8.82
N ALA A 204 10.16 -29.54 -8.23
CA ALA A 204 9.10 -28.54 -8.36
C ALA A 204 9.49 -27.14 -7.87
N GLN A 205 10.25 -27.04 -6.77
CA GLN A 205 10.70 -25.74 -6.23
C GLN A 205 11.67 -25.04 -7.19
N LYS A 206 12.66 -25.76 -7.72
CA LYS A 206 13.59 -25.17 -8.70
C LYS A 206 12.88 -24.82 -10.01
N THR A 207 11.87 -25.58 -10.42
CA THR A 207 11.04 -25.24 -11.58
C THR A 207 10.26 -23.94 -11.35
N ILE A 208 9.70 -23.74 -10.15
CA ILE A 208 9.03 -22.47 -9.79
C ILE A 208 10.02 -21.29 -9.89
N VAL A 209 11.21 -21.44 -9.31
CA VAL A 209 12.28 -20.42 -9.39
C VAL A 209 12.62 -20.12 -10.84
N LEU A 210 12.82 -21.16 -11.67
CA LEU A 210 13.14 -20.99 -13.07
C LEU A 210 12.09 -20.18 -13.83
N VAL A 211 10.80 -20.43 -13.60
CA VAL A 211 9.72 -19.65 -14.24
C VAL A 211 9.68 -18.22 -13.73
N ASN A 212 9.83 -18.00 -12.42
CA ASN A 212 9.84 -16.65 -11.84
C ASN A 212 11.06 -15.83 -12.32
N ASP A 213 12.19 -16.48 -12.58
CA ASP A 213 13.43 -15.86 -13.07
C ASP A 213 13.33 -15.33 -14.52
N LEU A 214 12.29 -15.70 -15.29
CA LEU A 214 12.06 -15.15 -16.62
C LEU A 214 11.79 -13.64 -16.57
N LEU A 215 11.11 -13.17 -15.51
CA LEU A 215 10.91 -11.76 -15.24
C LEU A 215 10.86 -11.54 -13.70
N PRO A 216 12.03 -11.47 -13.04
CA PRO A 216 12.14 -11.51 -11.59
C PRO A 216 11.28 -10.48 -10.86
N GLY A 217 10.59 -10.91 -9.80
CA GLY A 217 9.68 -10.08 -8.98
C GLY A 217 8.37 -9.70 -9.66
N ARG A 218 8.27 -9.88 -10.99
CA ARG A 218 7.10 -9.59 -11.80
C ARG A 218 6.33 -10.86 -12.14
N ILE A 219 6.98 -11.99 -12.37
CA ILE A 219 6.34 -13.31 -12.31
C ILE A 219 6.48 -13.86 -10.89
N ASN A 220 5.37 -14.25 -10.27
CA ASN A 220 5.32 -14.82 -8.92
C ASN A 220 4.41 -16.04 -8.90
N ILE A 221 4.72 -17.04 -9.73
CA ILE A 221 4.02 -18.32 -9.64
C ILE A 221 4.44 -19.04 -8.37
N SER A 222 3.49 -19.73 -7.76
CA SER A 222 3.69 -20.58 -6.59
C SER A 222 3.27 -22.03 -6.83
N PHE A 223 2.82 -22.31 -8.05
CA PHE A 223 2.49 -23.65 -8.54
C PHE A 223 2.69 -23.72 -10.06
N VAL A 224 3.23 -24.83 -10.53
CA VAL A 224 3.44 -25.09 -11.96
C VAL A 224 2.24 -25.88 -12.48
N THR A 225 1.30 -25.20 -13.12
CA THR A 225 0.13 -25.84 -13.75
C THR A 225 0.57 -26.71 -14.94
N PRO A 226 -0.27 -27.66 -15.41
CA PRO A 226 0.02 -28.42 -16.62
C PRO A 226 0.32 -27.54 -17.83
N GLU A 227 -0.37 -26.40 -17.96
CA GLU A 227 -0.16 -25.43 -19.03
C GLU A 227 1.20 -24.71 -18.92
N ILE A 228 1.56 -24.23 -17.73
CA ILE A 228 2.89 -23.65 -17.47
C ILE A 228 3.97 -24.70 -17.75
N LYS A 229 3.78 -25.94 -17.31
CA LYS A 229 4.71 -27.05 -17.55
C LYS A 229 4.91 -27.29 -19.05
N ALA A 230 3.83 -27.34 -19.83
CA ALA A 230 3.90 -27.55 -21.27
C ALA A 230 4.64 -26.40 -21.97
N LYS A 231 4.32 -25.14 -21.62
CA LYS A 231 4.98 -23.96 -22.22
C LYS A 231 6.44 -23.80 -21.79
N LEU A 232 6.77 -24.16 -20.57
CA LEU A 232 8.15 -24.22 -20.11
C LEU A 232 8.94 -25.29 -20.86
N ALA A 233 8.37 -26.49 -21.04
CA ALA A 233 9.03 -27.56 -21.80
C ALA A 233 9.25 -27.16 -23.27
N GLU A 234 8.26 -26.51 -23.90
CA GLU A 234 8.38 -25.95 -25.26
C GLU A 234 9.55 -24.96 -25.36
N ALA A 235 9.64 -24.01 -24.43
CA ALA A 235 10.77 -23.07 -24.38
C ALA A 235 12.11 -23.79 -24.19
N MET A 236 12.20 -24.72 -23.24
CA MET A 236 13.43 -25.48 -22.97
C MET A 236 13.88 -26.32 -24.17
N ASN A 237 12.94 -26.88 -24.95
CA ASN A 237 13.23 -27.65 -26.15
C ASN A 237 13.72 -26.74 -27.31
N ASN A 238 13.22 -25.50 -27.38
CA ASN A 238 13.61 -24.52 -28.38
C ASN A 238 14.90 -23.75 -28.05
N ARG A 239 15.55 -24.00 -26.90
CA ARG A 239 16.72 -23.23 -26.42
C ARG A 239 17.89 -23.10 -27.40
N ASN A 240 18.01 -23.95 -28.41
CA ASN A 240 19.09 -23.87 -29.40
C ASN A 240 18.75 -22.98 -30.62
N ASP A 241 17.51 -22.53 -30.77
CA ASP A 241 17.05 -21.59 -31.79
C ASP A 241 16.60 -20.30 -31.08
N ALA A 242 17.33 -19.21 -31.27
CA ALA A 242 17.08 -17.95 -30.56
C ALA A 242 15.66 -17.40 -30.82
N THR A 243 15.16 -17.50 -32.05
CA THR A 243 13.84 -16.98 -32.44
C THR A 243 12.73 -17.85 -31.86
N ALA A 244 12.87 -19.18 -31.99
CA ALA A 244 11.90 -20.11 -31.43
C ALA A 244 11.87 -20.06 -29.89
N PHE A 245 13.05 -19.91 -29.26
CA PHE A 245 13.19 -19.75 -27.81
C PHE A 245 12.50 -18.48 -27.32
N GLU A 246 12.70 -17.35 -28.00
CA GLU A 246 12.05 -16.09 -27.62
C GLU A 246 10.53 -16.20 -27.73
N LYS A 247 10.03 -16.68 -28.86
CA LYS A 247 8.58 -16.84 -29.06
C LYS A 247 7.94 -17.71 -27.96
N SER A 248 8.51 -18.88 -27.70
CA SER A 248 7.99 -19.81 -26.68
C SER A 248 8.14 -19.29 -25.25
N SER A 249 9.19 -18.50 -24.96
CA SER A 249 9.38 -17.84 -23.66
C SER A 249 8.35 -16.72 -23.43
N LEU A 250 8.00 -15.95 -24.47
CA LEU A 250 6.96 -14.92 -24.38
C LEU A 250 5.56 -15.52 -24.20
N GLU A 251 5.28 -16.67 -24.82
CA GLU A 251 4.05 -17.43 -24.54
C GLU A 251 4.02 -17.96 -23.10
N LEU A 252 5.15 -18.47 -22.59
CA LEU A 252 5.27 -18.84 -21.18
C LEU A 252 5.00 -17.65 -20.24
N LEU A 253 5.56 -16.46 -20.53
CA LEU A 253 5.32 -15.23 -19.77
C LEU A 253 3.83 -14.91 -19.71
N LYS A 254 3.13 -14.97 -20.85
CA LYS A 254 1.68 -14.72 -20.93
C LYS A 254 0.89 -15.68 -20.05
N ILE A 255 1.16 -16.98 -20.12
CA ILE A 255 0.47 -17.99 -19.31
C ILE A 255 0.81 -17.85 -17.81
N ALA A 256 2.10 -17.70 -17.47
CA ALA A 256 2.56 -17.58 -16.09
C ALA A 256 2.02 -16.34 -15.39
N THR A 257 1.71 -15.28 -16.15
CA THR A 257 1.10 -14.04 -15.65
C THR A 257 -0.40 -13.97 -15.85
N LYS A 258 -1.04 -15.04 -16.35
CA LYS A 258 -2.49 -15.10 -16.64
C LYS A 258 -2.97 -13.93 -17.50
N GLY A 259 -2.18 -13.52 -18.48
CA GLY A 259 -2.52 -12.41 -19.37
C GLY A 259 -2.52 -11.03 -18.70
N ARG A 260 -1.93 -10.86 -17.51
CA ARG A 260 -1.97 -9.59 -16.78
C ARG A 260 -1.42 -8.38 -17.55
N TYR A 261 -0.52 -8.62 -18.51
CA TYR A 261 0.07 -7.60 -19.38
C TYR A 261 -0.68 -7.38 -20.70
N GLU A 262 -1.84 -8.02 -20.88
CA GLU A 262 -2.71 -7.86 -22.05
C GLU A 262 -3.63 -6.66 -21.87
N PHE A 263 -3.05 -5.47 -22.02
CA PHE A 263 -3.76 -4.22 -21.86
C PHE A 263 -3.07 -3.14 -22.72
N LYS A 264 -3.66 -1.95 -22.83
CA LYS A 264 -3.13 -0.85 -23.64
C LYS A 264 -2.45 0.22 -22.78
N THR A 265 -1.35 0.75 -23.30
CA THR A 265 -0.66 1.91 -22.76
C THR A 265 -0.59 3.01 -23.82
N LEU A 266 -0.39 4.26 -23.40
CA LEU A 266 -0.16 5.36 -24.32
C LEU A 266 1.30 5.36 -24.80
N ARG A 267 1.51 5.21 -26.10
CA ARG A 267 2.82 5.33 -26.77
C ARG A 267 2.66 6.13 -28.04
N ASP A 268 3.56 7.09 -28.28
CA ASP A 268 3.53 7.96 -29.46
C ASP A 268 2.16 8.61 -29.70
N GLY A 269 1.49 9.01 -28.60
CA GLY A 269 0.16 9.64 -28.63
C GLY A 269 -1.01 8.70 -28.96
N LYS A 270 -0.81 7.37 -28.99
CA LYS A 270 -1.85 6.39 -29.30
C LYS A 270 -1.90 5.27 -28.25
N LEU A 271 -3.10 4.76 -28.00
CA LEU A 271 -3.28 3.58 -27.15
C LEU A 271 -2.88 2.32 -27.91
N GLN A 272 -1.84 1.65 -27.45
CA GLN A 272 -1.25 0.46 -28.07
C GLN A 272 -1.03 -0.62 -27.02
N SER A 273 -0.87 -1.87 -27.44
CA SER A 273 -0.55 -2.99 -26.54
C SER A 273 0.67 -2.67 -25.66
N ALA A 274 0.58 -2.95 -24.35
CA ALA A 274 1.68 -2.78 -23.40
C ALA A 274 2.91 -3.62 -23.80
N ILE A 275 2.69 -4.81 -24.37
CA ILE A 275 3.72 -5.60 -25.05
C ILE A 275 3.75 -5.23 -26.52
N TYR A 276 4.92 -4.85 -27.04
CA TYR A 276 5.10 -4.40 -28.41
C TYR A 276 6.49 -4.76 -28.97
N GLN A 277 6.62 -4.73 -30.29
CA GLN A 277 7.89 -4.90 -30.97
C GLN A 277 8.43 -3.55 -31.45
N SER A 278 9.75 -3.35 -31.29
CA SER A 278 10.50 -2.23 -31.83
C SER A 278 11.75 -2.79 -32.53
N GLY A 279 11.72 -2.84 -33.86
CA GLY A 279 12.70 -3.58 -34.64
C GLY A 279 12.68 -5.08 -34.27
N PRO A 280 13.84 -5.72 -34.01
CA PRO A 280 13.91 -7.13 -33.64
C PRO A 280 13.61 -7.38 -32.15
N GLN A 281 13.39 -6.35 -31.35
CA GLN A 281 13.23 -6.47 -29.90
C GLN A 281 11.78 -6.33 -29.47
N THR A 282 11.40 -7.12 -28.47
CA THR A 282 10.11 -7.08 -27.80
C THR A 282 10.25 -6.35 -26.47
N PHE A 283 9.32 -5.45 -26.19
CA PHE A 283 9.31 -4.63 -24.97
C PHE A 283 7.96 -4.75 -24.26
N LEU A 284 8.00 -4.57 -22.94
CA LEU A 284 6.82 -4.37 -22.10
C LEU A 284 6.92 -2.98 -21.46
N GLU A 285 5.93 -2.14 -21.71
CA GLU A 285 5.89 -0.76 -21.24
C GLU A 285 4.55 -0.42 -20.58
N TYR A 286 4.58 0.08 -19.35
CA TYR A 286 3.39 0.47 -18.58
C TYR A 286 3.74 1.33 -17.36
N PRO A 287 2.82 2.17 -16.87
CA PRO A 287 2.94 2.81 -15.57
C PRO A 287 2.58 1.84 -14.42
N GLU A 288 3.33 1.91 -13.33
CA GLU A 288 3.18 1.10 -12.12
C GLU A 288 3.06 2.00 -10.90
N PHE A 289 2.09 1.73 -10.02
CA PHE A 289 2.04 2.37 -8.71
C PHE A 289 2.64 1.43 -7.67
N THR A 290 3.62 1.90 -6.89
CA THR A 290 4.18 1.15 -5.77
C THR A 290 4.21 1.99 -4.50
N ALA A 291 3.73 1.41 -3.40
CA ALA A 291 3.79 2.00 -2.07
C ALA A 291 4.43 1.03 -1.06
N ILE A 292 5.36 1.52 -0.24
CA ILE A 292 6.01 0.77 0.84
C ILE A 292 5.62 1.38 2.19
N TYR A 293 4.99 0.59 3.05
CA TYR A 293 4.46 0.99 4.35
C TYR A 293 5.27 0.36 5.49
N PRO A 294 5.50 1.09 6.60
CA PRO A 294 6.05 0.48 7.81
C PRO A 294 5.01 -0.43 8.46
N ASN A 295 5.46 -1.52 9.09
CA ASN A 295 4.54 -2.43 9.78
C ASN A 295 5.03 -2.96 11.12
N GLY A 296 4.12 -3.09 12.06
CA GLY A 296 4.32 -3.87 13.27
C GLY A 296 4.17 -5.36 12.99
N SER A 297 4.94 -6.15 13.72
CA SER A 297 4.99 -7.60 13.70
C SER A 297 4.70 -8.17 15.09
N VAL A 298 4.82 -9.49 15.25
CA VAL A 298 4.55 -10.12 16.53
C VAL A 298 5.65 -9.81 17.55
N ARG A 299 5.31 -9.78 18.84
CA ARG A 299 6.22 -9.55 19.98
C ARG A 299 7.11 -10.76 20.24
N THR A 300 7.70 -11.29 19.19
CA THR A 300 8.60 -12.43 19.22
C THR A 300 9.73 -12.14 18.26
N TYR A 301 10.90 -12.65 18.62
CA TYR A 301 12.10 -12.51 17.82
C TYR A 301 12.58 -13.89 17.40
N THR A 302 13.18 -13.94 16.23
CA THR A 302 13.90 -15.12 15.74
C THR A 302 15.36 -14.74 15.56
N THR A 303 16.18 -15.73 15.23
CA THR A 303 17.58 -15.54 14.87
C THR A 303 17.71 -15.66 13.35
N ASP A 304 18.43 -14.73 12.73
CA ASP A 304 18.80 -14.85 11.31
C ASP A 304 19.93 -15.87 11.09
N ARG A 305 20.38 -15.99 9.85
CA ARG A 305 21.42 -16.96 9.47
C ARG A 305 22.80 -16.66 10.04
N ASP A 306 23.02 -15.43 10.52
CA ASP A 306 24.29 -14.94 11.07
C ASP A 306 24.23 -14.72 12.59
N GLY A 307 23.16 -15.20 13.25
CA GLY A 307 23.01 -15.11 14.70
C GLY A 307 22.34 -13.84 15.21
N ASN A 308 21.87 -12.93 14.33
CA ASN A 308 21.23 -11.69 14.76
C ASN A 308 19.78 -11.94 15.21
N LYS A 309 19.41 -11.30 16.32
CA LYS A 309 18.03 -11.26 16.79
C LYS A 309 17.22 -10.28 15.94
N ILE A 310 16.18 -10.76 15.26
CA ILE A 310 15.32 -9.96 14.37
C ILE A 310 13.83 -10.19 14.66
N PRO A 311 12.94 -9.24 14.32
CA PRO A 311 11.50 -9.41 14.49
C PRO A 311 10.92 -10.58 13.66
N VAL A 312 9.90 -11.25 14.21
CA VAL A 312 9.23 -12.39 13.54
C VAL A 312 8.05 -11.93 12.68
N ILE A 313 8.02 -12.38 11.44
CA ILE A 313 6.82 -12.45 10.60
C ILE A 313 6.11 -13.78 10.93
N ARG A 314 4.91 -13.69 11.50
CA ARG A 314 4.17 -14.89 11.94
C ARG A 314 3.60 -15.67 10.76
N GLU A 315 2.90 -14.98 9.87
CA GLU A 315 2.13 -15.62 8.81
C GLU A 315 2.90 -15.58 7.49
N ILE A 316 3.96 -16.39 7.38
CA ILE A 316 4.80 -16.55 6.18
C ILE A 316 4.11 -17.37 5.06
N GLY A 317 4.32 -17.07 3.79
CA GLY A 317 3.83 -17.87 2.67
C GLY A 317 3.04 -17.09 1.63
N ALA A 318 2.53 -17.80 0.63
CA ALA A 318 1.57 -17.28 -0.35
C ALA A 318 0.15 -17.63 0.08
N LEU A 319 -0.67 -16.61 0.29
CA LEU A 319 -2.06 -16.67 0.76
C LEU A 319 -2.90 -15.70 -0.08
N ASN A 320 -4.19 -15.67 0.20
CA ASN A 320 -5.09 -14.62 -0.25
C ASN A 320 -5.80 -13.98 0.94
N PHE A 321 -6.28 -12.75 0.73
CA PHE A 321 -7.19 -12.15 1.71
C PHE A 321 -8.48 -12.98 1.82
N THR A 322 -9.02 -13.07 3.01
CA THR A 322 -10.10 -14.01 3.34
C THR A 322 -11.05 -13.45 4.38
N THR A 323 -12.13 -14.19 4.64
CA THR A 323 -13.07 -13.92 5.72
C THR A 323 -12.75 -14.80 6.92
N SER A 324 -12.71 -14.23 8.12
CA SER A 324 -12.60 -15.04 9.34
C SER A 324 -13.91 -15.77 9.64
N ALA A 325 -13.83 -17.08 9.91
CA ALA A 325 -14.88 -17.94 10.49
C ALA A 325 -16.36 -17.71 10.03
N GLY A 326 -16.61 -17.29 8.78
CA GLY A 326 -17.91 -17.34 8.12
C GLY A 326 -18.89 -16.17 8.35
N ASN A 327 -18.64 -15.24 9.29
CA ASN A 327 -19.62 -14.19 9.66
C ASN A 327 -19.15 -12.74 9.38
N SER A 328 -17.97 -12.56 8.81
CA SER A 328 -17.39 -11.24 8.54
C SER A 328 -17.03 -11.10 7.06
N ASP A 329 -17.09 -9.89 6.53
CA ASP A 329 -16.56 -9.61 5.18
C ASP A 329 -15.02 -9.48 5.21
N VAL A 330 -14.39 -9.38 4.04
CA VAL A 330 -12.93 -9.33 3.86
C VAL A 330 -12.27 -8.08 4.47
N ASP A 331 -13.04 -7.00 4.65
CA ASP A 331 -12.62 -5.70 5.22
C ASP A 331 -13.45 -5.33 6.47
N HIS A 332 -13.74 -6.32 7.31
CA HIS A 332 -14.64 -6.17 8.46
C HIS A 332 -14.14 -5.19 9.52
N ILE A 333 -15.06 -4.62 10.30
CA ILE A 333 -14.73 -3.78 11.46
C ILE A 333 -14.92 -4.58 12.74
N ARG A 334 -13.83 -4.70 13.50
CA ARG A 334 -13.79 -5.38 14.80
C ARG A 334 -14.72 -4.73 15.82
N GLY A 335 -15.23 -5.50 16.79
CA GLY A 335 -16.12 -5.00 17.85
C GLY A 335 -15.39 -4.34 19.02
N GLU A 336 -14.09 -4.57 19.15
CA GLU A 336 -13.33 -4.10 20.28
C GLU A 336 -12.85 -2.67 20.04
N GLY A 337 -13.12 -1.80 21.02
CA GLY A 337 -12.94 -0.35 20.89
C GLY A 337 -11.57 0.06 20.35
N TYR A 338 -10.48 -0.57 20.79
CA TYR A 338 -9.12 -0.20 20.40
C TYR A 338 -8.76 -0.46 18.92
N TYR A 339 -9.55 -1.23 18.17
CA TYR A 339 -9.42 -1.29 16.70
C TYR A 339 -10.04 -0.06 16.03
N GLY A 340 -10.87 0.68 16.76
CA GLY A 340 -11.73 1.72 16.23
C GLY A 340 -12.60 1.19 15.10
N TYR A 341 -12.83 2.04 14.10
CA TYR A 341 -13.57 1.70 12.90
C TYR A 341 -12.65 1.48 11.68
N ILE A 342 -11.37 1.21 11.92
CA ILE A 342 -10.43 0.91 10.82
C ILE A 342 -10.67 -0.55 10.38
N PRO A 343 -10.80 -0.82 9.07
CA PRO A 343 -11.05 -2.17 8.60
C PRO A 343 -9.87 -3.10 8.95
N LYS A 344 -10.21 -4.33 9.33
CA LYS A 344 -9.27 -5.43 9.46
C LYS A 344 -9.41 -6.32 8.24
N MET A 345 -8.29 -6.56 7.56
CA MET A 345 -8.23 -7.40 6.36
C MET A 345 -7.44 -8.65 6.68
N ASP A 346 -8.17 -9.76 6.79
CA ASP A 346 -7.62 -11.05 7.18
C ASP A 346 -7.00 -11.78 6.00
N TYR A 347 -5.92 -12.50 6.25
CA TYR A 347 -5.27 -13.39 5.29
C TYR A 347 -5.17 -14.83 5.84
N THR A 348 -5.79 -15.10 6.99
CA THR A 348 -5.96 -16.44 7.57
C THR A 348 -7.37 -16.61 8.12
N THR A 349 -7.89 -17.85 8.11
CA THR A 349 -9.22 -18.17 8.63
C THR A 349 -9.30 -18.08 10.17
N THR A 350 -8.17 -18.18 10.86
CA THR A 350 -8.05 -17.99 12.32
C THR A 350 -8.05 -16.52 12.73
N GLY A 351 -8.15 -15.59 11.78
CA GLY A 351 -8.31 -14.17 12.03
C GLY A 351 -7.00 -13.40 12.23
N ASN A 352 -5.86 -13.91 11.80
CA ASN A 352 -4.68 -13.08 11.58
C ASN A 352 -4.84 -12.29 10.27
N GLY A 353 -4.56 -10.99 10.37
CA GLY A 353 -4.77 -10.02 9.30
C GLY A 353 -3.93 -8.78 9.50
N MET A 354 -4.09 -7.82 8.58
CA MET A 354 -3.60 -6.46 8.76
C MET A 354 -4.69 -5.56 9.33
N HIS A 355 -4.31 -4.67 10.24
CA HIS A 355 -5.20 -3.64 10.77
C HIS A 355 -4.39 -2.47 11.34
N ASN A 356 -5.10 -1.46 11.87
CA ASN A 356 -4.54 -0.27 12.52
C ASN A 356 -3.50 -0.60 13.60
N PRO A 357 -2.78 0.39 14.16
CA PRO A 357 -1.78 0.11 15.18
C PRO A 357 -2.39 -0.62 16.38
N ALA A 358 -3.66 -0.35 16.72
CA ALA A 358 -4.39 -0.88 17.87
C ALA A 358 -3.57 -0.81 19.18
N VAL A 359 -2.72 0.20 19.20
CA VAL A 359 -1.89 0.74 20.27
C VAL A 359 -2.00 2.25 20.12
N ARG A 360 -2.40 2.92 21.20
CA ARG A 360 -2.43 4.39 21.31
C ARG A 360 -1.29 4.85 22.19
N THR A 361 -0.86 6.07 22.01
CA THR A 361 0.11 6.72 22.89
C THR A 361 -0.57 7.92 23.53
N SER A 362 -0.78 7.86 24.84
CA SER A 362 -1.25 9.03 25.60
C SER A 362 -0.16 10.11 25.65
N LEU A 363 -0.42 11.24 25.02
CA LEU A 363 0.54 12.35 24.91
C LEU A 363 0.63 13.20 26.20
N LYS A 364 -0.20 12.90 27.20
CA LYS A 364 -0.18 13.59 28.52
C LYS A 364 1.05 13.24 29.36
N LYS A 365 1.79 12.18 29.01
CA LYS A 365 3.00 11.77 29.74
C LYS A 365 4.15 12.73 29.43
N SER A 366 4.89 13.15 30.45
CA SER A 366 6.02 14.10 30.33
C SER A 366 7.08 13.65 29.32
N ILE A 367 7.29 12.33 29.18
CA ILE A 367 8.22 11.72 28.24
C ILE A 367 7.90 11.97 26.75
N TYR A 368 6.67 12.37 26.42
CA TYR A 368 6.22 12.58 25.04
C TYR A 368 6.13 14.05 24.65
N LYS A 369 6.54 14.98 25.52
CA LYS A 369 6.51 16.42 25.22
C LYS A 369 7.30 16.76 23.96
N ASN A 370 8.44 16.12 23.74
CA ASN A 370 9.28 16.38 22.56
C ASN A 370 8.62 15.90 21.26
N LEU A 371 7.72 14.91 21.31
CA LEU A 371 7.04 14.40 20.12
C LEU A 371 6.09 15.39 19.48
N TYR A 372 5.56 16.35 20.25
CA TYR A 372 4.68 17.37 19.67
C TYR A 372 5.42 18.18 18.60
N ALA A 373 6.65 18.61 18.89
CA ALA A 373 7.47 19.35 17.94
C ALA A 373 7.98 18.43 16.82
N ASP A 374 8.54 17.27 17.16
CA ASP A 374 9.20 16.37 16.20
C ASP A 374 8.23 15.79 15.15
N LEU A 375 6.98 15.57 15.56
CA LEU A 375 5.94 14.99 14.71
C LEU A 375 4.89 16.01 14.25
N ALA A 376 5.07 17.30 14.57
CA ALA A 376 4.12 18.38 14.27
C ALA A 376 2.69 18.11 14.77
N ILE A 377 2.56 17.59 16.00
CA ILE A 377 1.25 17.25 16.58
C ILE A 377 0.55 18.54 17.04
N PRO A 378 -0.73 18.78 16.69
CA PRO A 378 -1.48 19.90 17.22
C PRO A 378 -1.60 19.85 18.75
N ALA A 379 -1.36 20.96 19.43
CA ALA A 379 -1.36 21.04 20.90
C ALA A 379 -2.69 20.62 21.56
N ALA A 380 -3.81 20.73 20.83
CA ALA A 380 -5.13 20.32 21.31
C ALA A 380 -5.35 18.79 21.31
N ASN A 381 -4.50 18.03 20.62
CA ASN A 381 -4.59 16.57 20.56
C ASN A 381 -3.82 15.95 21.72
N ASP A 382 -4.39 14.93 22.36
CA ASP A 382 -3.85 14.28 23.55
C ASP A 382 -3.62 12.77 23.38
N THR A 383 -3.95 12.24 22.20
CA THR A 383 -3.84 10.82 21.84
C THR A 383 -3.23 10.67 20.45
N LEU A 384 -2.35 9.68 20.27
CA LEU A 384 -1.64 9.40 19.02
C LEU A 384 -1.73 7.92 18.63
N TRP A 385 -2.06 7.63 17.38
CA TRP A 385 -1.90 6.33 16.74
C TRP A 385 -0.69 6.36 15.83
N ILE A 386 0.30 5.54 16.17
CA ILE A 386 1.56 5.43 15.46
C ILE A 386 1.97 3.97 15.44
N VAL A 387 2.45 3.48 14.30
CA VAL A 387 2.89 2.09 14.17
C VAL A 387 4.35 1.97 14.57
N ALA A 388 4.73 0.96 15.34
CA ALA A 388 6.13 0.61 15.52
C ALA A 388 6.56 -0.37 14.43
N ARG A 389 7.75 -0.18 13.85
CA ARG A 389 8.42 -1.24 13.08
C ARG A 389 9.11 -2.19 14.05
N GLY A 390 8.64 -3.43 14.12
CA GLY A 390 9.13 -4.44 15.05
C GLY A 390 8.00 -5.11 15.84
N GLY A 391 8.32 -5.72 16.98
CA GLY A 391 7.37 -6.56 17.73
C GLY A 391 6.37 -5.76 18.56
N VAL A 392 5.12 -5.62 18.09
CA VAL A 392 4.04 -4.87 18.77
C VAL A 392 2.66 -5.55 18.67
N SER A 393 2.61 -6.83 18.32
CA SER A 393 1.39 -7.60 18.14
C SER A 393 1.49 -9.01 18.75
N HIS A 394 0.37 -9.69 18.99
CA HIS A 394 0.33 -11.11 19.35
C HIS A 394 0.03 -12.02 18.15
N GLY A 395 -0.19 -11.46 16.95
CA GLY A 395 -0.48 -12.29 15.78
C GLY A 395 -0.66 -11.54 14.47
N CYS A 396 -1.34 -10.40 14.52
CA CYS A 396 -1.66 -9.60 13.34
C CYS A 396 -0.52 -8.68 12.92
N THR A 397 -0.50 -8.31 11.64
CA THR A 397 0.34 -7.23 11.14
C THR A 397 -0.28 -5.88 11.49
N ARG A 398 0.50 -4.97 12.07
CA ARG A 398 0.03 -3.60 12.40
C ARG A 398 0.48 -2.63 11.31
N MET A 399 -0.38 -1.72 10.91
CA MET A 399 -0.07 -0.64 9.98
C MET A 399 -0.61 0.68 10.51
N ALA A 400 -0.09 1.81 10.04
CA ALA A 400 -0.68 3.11 10.35
C ALA A 400 -2.14 3.17 9.86
N ALA A 401 -3.01 3.89 10.59
CA ALA A 401 -4.44 3.85 10.33
C ALA A 401 -4.79 4.40 8.93
N GLY A 402 -4.14 5.49 8.51
CA GLY A 402 -4.31 6.04 7.17
C GLY A 402 -3.81 5.09 6.09
N HIS A 403 -2.73 4.34 6.34
CA HIS A 403 -2.21 3.35 5.40
C HIS A 403 -3.13 2.14 5.23
N VAL A 404 -3.82 1.70 6.28
CA VAL A 404 -4.83 0.63 6.15
C VAL A 404 -5.96 1.09 5.24
N LEU A 405 -6.41 2.34 5.40
CA LEU A 405 -7.45 2.93 4.54
C LEU A 405 -6.95 3.15 3.11
N GLU A 406 -5.68 3.51 2.91
CA GLU A 406 -5.05 3.61 1.59
C GLU A 406 -4.95 2.26 0.88
N VAL A 407 -4.45 1.22 1.56
CA VAL A 407 -4.42 -0.13 0.98
C VAL A 407 -5.82 -0.62 0.63
N ARG A 408 -6.82 -0.29 1.47
CA ARG A 408 -8.21 -0.60 1.16
C ARG A 408 -8.71 0.12 -0.10
N GLU A 409 -8.29 1.37 -0.33
CA GLU A 409 -8.61 2.13 -1.54
C GLU A 409 -7.96 1.50 -2.79
N ILE A 410 -6.72 1.02 -2.66
CA ILE A 410 -5.98 0.37 -3.75
C ILE A 410 -6.66 -0.93 -4.19
N PHE A 411 -7.17 -1.70 -3.23
CA PHE A 411 -7.80 -2.99 -3.49
C PHE A 411 -9.14 -2.86 -4.24
N PRO A 412 -9.65 -3.94 -4.86
CA PRO A 412 -10.94 -3.92 -5.54
C PRO A 412 -12.04 -3.41 -4.63
N SER A 413 -13.01 -2.69 -5.20
CA SER A 413 -14.18 -2.26 -4.43
C SER A 413 -15.06 -3.45 -4.04
N ASP A 414 -15.11 -4.49 -4.88
CA ASP A 414 -15.84 -5.73 -4.66
C ASP A 414 -15.11 -6.70 -3.71
N ALA A 415 -15.84 -7.18 -2.70
CA ALA A 415 -15.30 -8.10 -1.70
C ALA A 415 -14.87 -9.46 -2.29
N LYS A 416 -15.57 -9.95 -3.31
CA LYS A 416 -15.21 -11.24 -3.93
C LYS A 416 -13.87 -11.15 -4.66
N ARG A 417 -13.61 -10.05 -5.38
CA ARG A 417 -12.32 -9.77 -6.03
C ARG A 417 -11.22 -9.46 -5.03
N MET A 418 -11.50 -8.74 -3.94
CA MET A 418 -10.50 -8.54 -2.88
C MET A 418 -9.92 -9.85 -2.33
N ARG A 419 -10.76 -10.89 -2.18
CA ARG A 419 -10.31 -12.22 -1.76
C ARG A 419 -9.41 -12.94 -2.76
N GLN A 420 -9.22 -12.39 -3.94
CA GLN A 420 -8.32 -12.93 -4.96
C GLN A 420 -6.98 -12.18 -4.99
N VAL A 421 -6.84 -11.09 -4.24
CA VAL A 421 -5.57 -10.38 -4.11
C VAL A 421 -4.58 -11.28 -3.39
N ASN A 422 -3.38 -11.43 -3.95
CA ASN A 422 -2.34 -12.27 -3.38
C ASN A 422 -1.63 -11.56 -2.24
N TYR A 423 -1.50 -12.27 -1.13
CA TYR A 423 -0.67 -11.92 0.01
C TYR A 423 0.57 -12.82 -0.01
N PHE A 424 1.74 -12.20 -0.09
CA PHE A 424 3.03 -12.89 -0.03
C PHE A 424 3.75 -12.42 1.22
N ALA A 425 4.16 -13.34 2.08
CA ALA A 425 4.93 -13.03 3.27
C ALA A 425 6.20 -13.86 3.32
N ASN A 426 7.33 -13.17 3.30
CA ASN A 426 8.63 -13.83 3.33
C ASN A 426 8.87 -14.56 4.66
N GLN A 427 9.80 -15.50 4.65
CA GLN A 427 10.45 -15.91 5.88
C GLN A 427 11.01 -14.67 6.59
N SER A 428 10.99 -14.68 7.92
CA SER A 428 11.45 -13.52 8.72
C SER A 428 12.89 -13.11 8.39
N THR A 429 13.72 -14.08 7.97
CA THR A 429 15.13 -13.90 7.60
C THR A 429 15.36 -13.36 6.20
N ASP A 430 14.32 -13.31 5.37
CA ASP A 430 14.43 -13.05 3.94
C ASP A 430 13.91 -11.66 3.57
N TYR A 431 14.65 -11.01 2.66
CA TYR A 431 14.41 -9.65 2.21
C TYR A 431 13.42 -9.60 1.03
N ASP A 432 12.76 -8.46 0.87
CA ASP A 432 12.08 -8.10 -0.38
C ASP A 432 13.09 -7.45 -1.32
N LEU A 433 13.49 -8.17 -2.36
CA LEU A 433 14.31 -7.62 -3.44
C LEU A 433 13.43 -7.39 -4.66
N PHE A 434 13.44 -6.17 -5.17
CA PHE A 434 12.55 -5.77 -6.26
C PHE A 434 13.20 -4.74 -7.18
N ASP A 435 12.92 -4.84 -8.47
CA ASP A 435 13.28 -3.84 -9.48
C ASP A 435 12.15 -2.80 -9.53
N ILE A 436 12.30 -1.78 -8.67
CA ILE A 436 11.28 -0.77 -8.39
C ILE A 436 10.92 0.09 -9.61
N ASN A 437 11.90 0.36 -10.49
CA ASN A 437 11.76 1.29 -11.62
C ASN A 437 11.89 0.62 -12.99
N GLY A 438 12.07 -0.70 -13.05
CA GLY A 438 12.14 -1.44 -14.30
C GLY A 438 13.49 -1.32 -15.03
N ASP A 439 14.58 -1.02 -14.30
CA ASP A 439 15.92 -0.86 -14.89
C ASP A 439 16.75 -2.17 -14.87
N GLY A 440 16.16 -3.26 -14.38
CA GLY A 440 16.81 -4.55 -14.22
C GLY A 440 17.70 -4.67 -12.97
N GLN A 441 17.76 -3.65 -12.12
CA GLN A 441 18.55 -3.66 -10.89
C GLN A 441 17.65 -3.90 -9.68
N LEU A 442 17.77 -5.10 -9.11
CA LEU A 442 17.12 -5.42 -7.84
C LEU A 442 17.71 -4.55 -6.71
N LYS A 443 16.83 -4.06 -5.84
CA LYS A 443 17.18 -3.32 -4.62
C LYS A 443 16.48 -3.97 -3.43
N VAL A 444 17.08 -3.89 -2.24
CA VAL A 444 16.40 -4.27 -1.00
C VAL A 444 15.37 -3.19 -0.68
N MET A 445 14.11 -3.57 -0.52
CA MET A 445 13.02 -2.63 -0.27
C MET A 445 12.97 -2.20 1.20
N GLY A 446 12.68 -0.92 1.45
CA GLY A 446 12.55 -0.33 2.77
C GLY A 446 11.70 0.96 2.74
N VAL A 447 11.52 1.56 3.91
CA VAL A 447 10.76 2.80 4.09
C VAL A 447 11.47 3.72 5.09
N GLN A 448 11.51 5.02 4.79
CA GLN A 448 12.12 6.06 5.62
C GLN A 448 11.24 6.38 6.84
N TYR A 449 11.10 5.39 7.71
CA TYR A 449 10.30 5.42 8.92
C TYR A 449 11.02 4.65 10.00
N TYR A 450 11.52 5.35 11.01
CA TYR A 450 12.49 4.80 11.97
C TYR A 450 11.92 4.69 13.38
N LEU A 451 10.60 4.61 13.53
CA LEU A 451 9.96 4.58 14.83
C LEU A 451 9.73 3.13 15.30
N ALA A 452 10.18 2.87 16.53
CA ALA A 452 9.87 1.66 17.28
C ALA A 452 9.66 2.01 18.76
N TYR A 453 8.77 1.26 19.40
CA TYR A 453 8.43 1.41 20.81
C TYR A 453 8.06 0.05 21.39
N ALA A 454 8.11 -0.06 22.71
CA ALA A 454 7.54 -1.20 23.43
C ALA A 454 6.05 -0.93 23.75
N ILE A 455 5.32 -1.99 24.08
CA ILE A 455 3.99 -1.80 24.68
C ILE A 455 4.13 -1.59 26.20
N GLY A 456 3.18 -0.86 26.79
CA GLY A 456 3.22 -0.42 28.19
C GLY A 456 2.93 -1.50 29.23
N GLY A 457 2.43 -2.66 28.82
CA GLY A 457 2.21 -3.81 29.70
C GLY A 457 1.75 -5.03 28.91
N ASP A 458 1.70 -6.19 29.56
CA ASP A 458 1.35 -7.46 28.91
C ASP A 458 -0.16 -7.78 28.95
N GLU A 459 -0.93 -7.04 29.75
CA GLU A 459 -2.36 -7.29 29.97
C GLU A 459 -3.22 -6.01 29.94
N GLY A 460 -4.54 -6.20 29.79
CA GLY A 460 -5.55 -5.15 29.90
C GLY A 460 -5.36 -3.97 28.93
N GLU A 461 -5.70 -2.77 29.40
CA GLU A 461 -5.54 -1.52 28.63
C GLU A 461 -4.06 -1.10 28.50
N ALA A 462 -3.17 -1.55 29.40
CA ALA A 462 -1.74 -1.23 29.33
C ALA A 462 -1.08 -1.84 28.07
N TYR A 463 -1.57 -2.99 27.61
CA TYR A 463 -1.20 -3.59 26.32
C TYR A 463 -1.53 -2.68 25.11
N ARG A 464 -2.49 -1.76 25.28
CA ARG A 464 -2.91 -0.81 24.24
C ARG A 464 -2.18 0.51 24.32
N GLU A 465 -1.22 0.66 25.23
CA GLU A 465 -0.43 1.88 25.36
C GLU A 465 0.97 1.68 24.77
N GLY A 466 1.39 2.58 23.89
CA GLY A 466 2.78 2.71 23.49
C GLY A 466 3.61 3.23 24.66
N ALA A 467 4.75 2.59 24.93
CA ALA A 467 5.67 2.95 26.00
C ALA A 467 7.11 2.92 25.51
N GLY A 468 7.89 3.93 25.91
CA GLY A 468 9.34 3.96 25.69
C GLY A 468 9.69 3.92 24.21
N LEU A 469 9.71 5.09 23.56
CA LEU A 469 10.37 5.20 22.26
C LEU A 469 11.78 4.64 22.38
N ILE A 470 12.12 3.73 21.48
CA ILE A 470 13.43 3.11 21.45
C ILE A 470 14.43 4.22 21.09
N PRO A 471 15.45 4.52 21.92
CA PRO A 471 16.37 5.63 21.66
C PRO A 471 17.02 5.58 20.27
N GLU A 472 17.28 4.37 19.76
CA GLU A 472 17.80 4.10 18.42
C GLU A 472 16.87 4.59 17.31
N SER A 473 15.57 4.79 17.56
CA SER A 473 14.63 5.39 16.60
C SER A 473 14.98 6.81 16.17
N LEU A 474 15.91 7.46 16.87
CA LEU A 474 16.42 8.79 16.54
C LEU A 474 17.72 8.73 15.72
N ASN A 475 18.32 7.55 15.54
CA ASN A 475 19.54 7.34 14.77
C ASN A 475 19.32 6.26 13.70
N ARG A 476 19.37 6.67 12.42
CA ARG A 476 19.10 5.78 11.28
C ARG A 476 19.98 4.53 11.27
N ASP A 477 21.29 4.64 11.50
CA ASP A 477 22.21 3.50 11.49
C ASP A 477 21.93 2.51 12.61
N ALA A 478 21.73 3.01 13.83
CA ALA A 478 21.41 2.18 14.99
C ALA A 478 20.05 1.48 14.77
N PHE A 479 19.08 2.19 14.22
CA PHE A 479 17.78 1.63 13.89
C PHE A 479 17.86 0.53 12.83
N LEU A 480 18.59 0.77 11.74
CA LEU A 480 18.76 -0.23 10.67
C LEU A 480 19.50 -1.48 11.18
N ASN A 481 20.50 -1.32 12.07
CA ASN A 481 21.16 -2.45 12.71
C ASN A 481 20.23 -3.24 13.63
N ASN A 482 19.35 -2.56 14.38
CA ASN A 482 18.35 -3.23 15.21
C ASN A 482 17.32 -4.00 14.35
N LEU A 483 16.89 -3.37 13.27
CA LEU A 483 15.81 -3.86 12.42
C LEU A 483 16.27 -5.01 11.51
N TYR A 484 17.39 -4.80 10.83
CA TYR A 484 17.93 -5.75 9.89
C TYR A 484 18.97 -6.66 10.52
N GLY A 485 19.52 -6.41 11.70
CA GLY A 485 20.61 -7.21 12.26
C GLY A 485 22.00 -6.66 11.88
N LYS A 486 23.00 -6.94 12.73
CA LYS A 486 24.38 -6.46 12.53
C LYS A 486 25.04 -7.22 11.38
N ASN A 487 25.97 -6.55 10.70
CA ASN A 487 26.76 -7.11 9.60
C ASN A 487 25.96 -7.59 8.37
N GLN A 488 24.65 -7.33 8.32
CA GLN A 488 23.83 -7.67 7.15
C GLN A 488 24.03 -6.70 5.98
N PHE A 489 24.55 -5.51 6.27
CA PHE A 489 24.82 -4.48 5.30
C PHE A 489 26.10 -3.73 5.67
N ARG A 490 26.68 -3.07 4.66
CA ARG A 490 27.73 -2.07 4.84
C ARG A 490 27.23 -0.69 4.43
N THR A 491 27.71 0.33 5.12
CA THR A 491 27.41 1.73 4.80
C THR A 491 28.47 2.26 3.84
N GLU A 492 28.04 2.86 2.74
CA GLU A 492 28.89 3.58 1.78
C GLU A 492 28.32 4.99 1.59
N GLY A 493 28.86 5.97 2.31
CA GLY A 493 28.30 7.32 2.36
C GLY A 493 26.88 7.30 2.96
N GLU A 494 25.90 7.76 2.19
CA GLU A 494 24.47 7.74 2.59
C GLU A 494 23.71 6.49 2.15
N THR A 495 24.40 5.55 1.51
CA THR A 495 23.82 4.32 0.94
C THR A 495 24.14 3.10 1.79
N TYR A 496 23.25 2.11 1.76
CA TYR A 496 23.42 0.83 2.44
C TYR A 496 23.40 -0.30 1.42
N LYS A 497 24.39 -1.19 1.49
CA LYS A 497 24.54 -2.33 0.59
C LYS A 497 24.40 -3.64 1.36
N PHE A 498 23.44 -4.46 0.95
CA PHE A 498 23.21 -5.80 1.47
C PHE A 498 24.00 -6.82 0.65
N ILE A 499 24.71 -7.71 1.34
CA ILE A 499 25.62 -8.67 0.71
C ILE A 499 24.98 -10.05 0.73
N ASN A 500 24.83 -10.63 -0.46
CA ASN A 500 24.26 -11.95 -0.68
C ASN A 500 22.94 -12.24 0.06
N PRO A 501 21.93 -11.35 0.01
CA PRO A 501 20.69 -11.50 0.74
C PRO A 501 19.90 -12.73 0.26
N TYR A 502 19.06 -13.24 1.15
CA TYR A 502 18.08 -14.27 0.83
C TYR A 502 16.72 -13.63 0.52
N MET A 503 16.03 -14.18 -0.47
CA MET A 503 14.66 -13.83 -0.85
C MET A 503 13.78 -15.07 -0.73
N SER A 504 12.54 -14.92 -0.28
CA SER A 504 11.59 -16.03 -0.30
C SER A 504 10.97 -16.21 -1.68
N GLN A 505 10.77 -17.48 -2.04
CA GLN A 505 9.92 -17.96 -3.12
C GLN A 505 8.85 -18.85 -2.50
N PHE A 506 7.77 -19.13 -3.22
CA PHE A 506 6.60 -19.80 -2.65
C PHE A 506 6.22 -21.05 -3.42
N ALA A 507 5.87 -22.13 -2.73
CA ALA A 507 5.43 -23.37 -3.36
C ALA A 507 4.20 -23.96 -2.64
N TYR A 508 3.17 -24.30 -3.40
CA TYR A 508 2.06 -25.11 -2.90
C TYR A 508 2.41 -26.61 -2.97
N ASP A 509 2.05 -27.38 -1.94
CA ASP A 509 2.35 -28.82 -1.89
C ASP A 509 1.53 -29.64 -2.90
N LYS A 510 0.26 -29.25 -3.18
CA LYS A 510 -0.68 -30.04 -4.02
C LYS A 510 -1.67 -29.21 -4.85
N SER A 511 -2.19 -28.11 -4.32
CA SER A 511 -3.06 -27.16 -5.04
C SER A 511 -2.96 -25.74 -4.45
N ALA A 512 -3.34 -24.73 -5.25
CA ALA A 512 -3.33 -23.32 -4.87
C ALA A 512 -4.33 -22.96 -3.76
N ASP A 513 -5.19 -23.89 -3.33
CA ASP A 513 -6.20 -23.69 -2.28
C ASP A 513 -5.65 -23.85 -0.86
N SER A 514 -4.37 -24.23 -0.73
CA SER A 514 -3.66 -24.34 0.55
C SER A 514 -2.79 -23.11 0.80
N ARG A 515 -2.07 -23.01 1.93
CA ARG A 515 -1.05 -21.97 2.13
C ARG A 515 0.23 -22.36 1.40
N GLY A 516 0.74 -21.50 0.54
CA GLY A 516 2.01 -21.73 -0.16
C GLY A 516 3.17 -21.57 0.81
N LYS A 517 4.04 -22.58 0.91
CA LYS A 517 5.20 -22.55 1.81
C LYS A 517 6.28 -21.65 1.25
N ALA A 518 6.80 -20.75 2.10
CA ALA A 518 7.97 -19.93 1.76
C ALA A 518 9.26 -20.76 1.86
N PHE A 519 10.11 -20.70 0.83
CA PHE A 519 11.45 -21.26 0.82
C PHE A 519 12.45 -20.23 0.31
N SER A 520 13.67 -20.26 0.81
CA SER A 520 14.64 -19.18 0.59
C SER A 520 15.57 -19.48 -0.58
N ILE A 521 15.83 -18.47 -1.41
CA ILE A 521 16.86 -18.45 -2.45
C ILE A 521 17.89 -17.39 -2.09
N LYS A 522 19.16 -17.77 -2.13
CA LYS A 522 20.28 -16.84 -1.95
C LYS A 522 20.53 -16.12 -3.27
N LEU A 523 20.52 -14.80 -3.26
CA LEU A 523 20.94 -14.00 -4.39
C LEU A 523 22.40 -13.60 -4.19
N ASN A 524 23.28 -13.96 -5.12
CA ASN A 524 24.69 -13.58 -5.02
C ASN A 524 24.90 -12.15 -5.53
N GLY A 525 25.72 -11.37 -4.82
CA GLY A 525 26.05 -10.00 -5.18
C GLY A 525 25.78 -8.99 -4.07
N GLU A 526 25.81 -7.73 -4.44
CA GLU A 526 25.52 -6.59 -3.56
C GLU A 526 24.29 -5.85 -4.06
N PHE A 527 23.39 -5.49 -3.15
CA PHE A 527 22.11 -4.88 -3.47
C PHE A 527 21.92 -3.62 -2.62
N ASN A 528 21.63 -2.49 -3.27
CA ASN A 528 21.38 -1.23 -2.58
C ASN A 528 20.03 -1.29 -1.84
N LEU A 529 19.96 -0.62 -0.69
CA LEU A 529 18.70 -0.31 -0.03
C LEU A 529 17.98 0.80 -0.80
N TYR A 530 16.75 0.54 -1.22
CA TYR A 530 15.79 1.55 -1.64
C TYR A 530 14.85 1.85 -0.49
N GLU A 531 14.80 3.11 -0.04
CA GLU A 531 13.84 3.53 0.98
C GLU A 531 12.84 4.51 0.40
N GLN A 532 11.58 4.10 0.34
CA GLN A 532 10.50 5.02 0.00
C GLN A 532 10.33 6.03 1.14
N LYS A 533 10.12 7.30 0.80
CA LYS A 533 9.67 8.29 1.77
C LYS A 533 8.35 7.85 2.43
N TYR A 534 8.22 8.08 3.73
CA TYR A 534 6.98 7.80 4.44
C TYR A 534 5.84 8.66 3.87
N GLU A 535 4.76 7.99 3.44
CA GLU A 535 3.53 8.67 3.07
C GLU A 535 2.77 9.07 4.34
N GLN A 536 2.49 10.36 4.51
CA GLN A 536 1.73 10.84 5.67
C GLN A 536 0.27 10.37 5.62
N ASP A 537 -0.28 9.98 6.78
CA ASP A 537 -1.63 9.45 6.92
C ASP A 537 -2.70 10.46 6.50
N LYS A 538 -3.36 10.18 5.36
CA LYS A 538 -4.47 10.98 4.83
C LYS A 538 -5.81 10.37 5.23
N MET A 539 -6.38 10.84 6.35
CA MET A 539 -7.68 10.40 6.83
C MET A 539 -8.45 11.50 7.56
N GLN A 540 -9.78 11.48 7.44
CA GLN A 540 -10.67 12.39 8.14
C GLN A 540 -11.48 11.64 9.19
N PHE A 541 -11.48 12.13 10.43
CA PHE A 541 -12.39 11.66 11.47
C PHE A 541 -13.78 12.28 11.34
N TYR A 542 -14.80 11.56 11.79
CA TYR A 542 -16.17 12.05 11.84
C TYR A 542 -16.96 11.38 12.97
N LYS A 543 -18.18 11.88 13.20
CA LYS A 543 -19.19 11.26 14.05
C LYS A 543 -20.34 10.74 13.20
N LEU A 544 -20.89 9.60 13.60
CA LEU A 544 -22.16 9.10 13.09
C LEU A 544 -23.31 9.66 13.93
N SER A 545 -24.49 9.76 13.32
CA SER A 545 -25.74 10.27 13.89
C SER A 545 -26.22 9.59 15.17
N SER A 546 -26.20 8.26 15.23
CA SER A 546 -27.00 7.53 16.21
C SER A 546 -26.17 6.89 17.32
N THR A 547 -26.76 6.86 18.51
CA THR A 547 -26.26 6.15 19.69
C THR A 547 -26.25 4.62 19.50
N GLU A 548 -27.16 4.07 18.69
CA GLU A 548 -27.20 2.64 18.34
C GLU A 548 -26.10 2.23 17.33
N MET A 549 -25.65 3.16 16.47
CA MET A 549 -24.49 2.99 15.58
C MET A 549 -23.15 3.39 16.24
N GLY A 550 -23.22 4.14 17.34
CA GLY A 550 -22.07 4.70 18.08
C GLY A 550 -21.52 3.80 19.18
N THR A 551 -22.25 2.78 19.62
CA THR A 551 -21.67 1.71 20.43
C THR A 551 -21.29 0.55 19.54
N LEU A 552 -20.00 0.21 19.49
CA LEU A 552 -19.55 -1.12 19.10
C LEU A 552 -20.17 -2.13 20.09
N GLN A 553 -21.45 -2.49 19.93
CA GLN A 553 -22.05 -3.52 20.77
C GLN A 553 -21.32 -4.84 20.50
N SER A 554 -20.77 -5.43 21.55
CA SER A 554 -19.82 -6.55 21.52
C SER A 554 -20.40 -7.87 21.01
N ASN A 555 -21.69 -7.94 20.70
CA ASN A 555 -22.40 -9.21 20.51
C ASN A 555 -23.14 -9.35 19.16
N GLY A 556 -23.02 -8.39 18.24
CA GLY A 556 -23.59 -8.46 16.88
C GLY A 556 -22.52 -8.69 15.80
N GLY A 557 -22.75 -9.62 14.88
CA GLY A 557 -21.86 -9.85 13.73
C GLY A 557 -21.68 -8.61 12.85
N ASP A 558 -20.51 -8.48 12.20
CA ASP A 558 -20.13 -7.30 11.41
C ASP A 558 -21.14 -6.95 10.30
N ASN A 559 -21.74 -7.97 9.67
CA ASN A 559 -22.73 -7.81 8.59
C ASN A 559 -24.12 -7.38 9.08
N GLY A 560 -24.38 -7.35 10.39
CA GLY A 560 -25.64 -6.89 10.98
C GLY A 560 -25.61 -5.44 11.47
N ASN A 561 -24.42 -4.82 11.56
CA ASN A 561 -24.27 -3.46 12.10
C ASN A 561 -24.18 -2.42 10.98
N THR A 562 -25.26 -1.66 10.78
CA THR A 562 -25.35 -0.65 9.72
C THR A 562 -24.24 0.40 9.79
N GLY A 563 -23.83 0.84 11.00
CA GLY A 563 -22.75 1.82 11.16
C GLY A 563 -21.40 1.30 10.65
N LYS A 564 -21.06 0.05 10.95
CA LYS A 564 -19.84 -0.61 10.44
C LYS A 564 -19.89 -0.78 8.93
N MET A 565 -21.04 -1.21 8.40
CA MET A 565 -21.23 -1.33 6.95
C MET A 565 -21.06 0.03 6.25
N THR A 566 -21.59 1.12 6.81
CA THR A 566 -21.41 2.48 6.26
C THR A 566 -19.94 2.88 6.21
N VAL A 567 -19.17 2.67 7.28
CA VAL A 567 -17.74 3.01 7.29
C VAL A 567 -16.98 2.18 6.24
N ARG A 568 -17.27 0.89 6.13
CA ARG A 568 -16.66 0.01 5.11
C ARG A 568 -16.98 0.49 3.70
N LEU A 569 -18.21 0.95 3.48
CA LEU A 569 -18.66 1.43 2.18
C LEU A 569 -17.92 2.70 1.73
N PHE A 570 -17.50 3.57 2.66
CA PHE A 570 -16.67 4.73 2.33
C PHE A 570 -15.31 4.34 1.73
N GLY A 571 -14.78 3.16 2.09
CA GLY A 571 -13.56 2.59 1.48
C GLY A 571 -13.81 1.81 0.17
N ARG A 572 -15.06 1.69 -0.27
CA ARG A 572 -15.51 0.92 -1.45
C ARG A 572 -15.96 1.78 -2.63
N ALA A 573 -15.88 3.10 -2.51
CA ALA A 573 -16.31 4.02 -3.57
C ALA A 573 -15.64 3.66 -4.92
N ALA A 574 -16.47 3.35 -5.91
CA ALA A 574 -16.06 3.04 -7.26
C ALA A 574 -16.74 4.00 -8.23
N GLY A 575 -15.96 4.76 -8.98
CA GLY A 575 -16.42 5.67 -10.03
C GLY A 575 -15.76 5.33 -11.35
N CYS A 576 -16.55 4.96 -12.34
CA CYS A 576 -16.10 4.58 -13.68
C CYS A 576 -16.54 5.58 -14.75
N GLY A 577 -17.59 6.36 -14.49
CA GLY A 577 -18.09 7.35 -15.45
C GLY A 577 -18.51 6.73 -16.77
N ILE A 578 -18.14 7.37 -17.88
CA ILE A 578 -18.48 6.90 -19.24
C ILE A 578 -17.85 5.56 -19.62
N PHE A 579 -16.84 5.10 -18.87
CA PHE A 579 -16.14 3.83 -19.14
C PHE A 579 -16.84 2.60 -18.54
N LYS A 580 -17.92 2.81 -17.79
CA LYS A 580 -18.67 1.76 -17.10
C LYS A 580 -19.14 0.62 -18.02
N THR A 581 -19.55 0.92 -19.25
CA THR A 581 -20.05 -0.08 -20.22
C THR A 581 -18.94 -0.77 -21.01
N GLU A 582 -17.76 -0.15 -21.09
CA GLU A 582 -16.62 -0.66 -21.84
C GLU A 582 -15.81 -1.69 -21.04
N TYR A 583 -15.76 -1.54 -19.72
CA TYR A 583 -14.95 -2.38 -18.85
C TYR A 583 -15.82 -3.20 -17.89
N PRO A 584 -15.88 -4.54 -18.05
CA PRO A 584 -16.63 -5.45 -17.17
C PRO A 584 -16.15 -5.44 -15.71
N LEU A 585 -14.96 -4.87 -15.45
CA LEU A 585 -14.40 -4.71 -14.11
C LEU A 585 -15.05 -3.56 -13.34
N CYS A 586 -15.82 -2.67 -13.98
CA CYS A 586 -16.50 -1.60 -13.25
C CYS A 586 -17.52 -2.14 -12.24
N ASN A 587 -17.41 -1.68 -10.99
CA ASN A 587 -18.29 -2.08 -9.89
C ASN A 587 -19.17 -0.94 -9.35
N GLU A 588 -19.23 0.19 -10.07
CA GLU A 588 -19.97 1.40 -9.65
C GLU A 588 -21.46 1.12 -9.37
N ASP A 589 -22.13 0.31 -10.19
CA ASP A 589 -23.55 -0.01 -9.98
C ASP A 589 -23.83 -0.81 -8.72
N ASN A 590 -22.99 -1.79 -8.43
CA ASN A 590 -23.13 -2.60 -7.23
C ASN A 590 -22.86 -1.72 -6.00
N PHE A 591 -21.83 -0.87 -6.07
CA PHE A 591 -21.55 0.11 -5.03
C PHE A 591 -22.74 1.05 -4.79
N ASP A 592 -23.33 1.64 -5.84
CA ASP A 592 -24.47 2.56 -5.71
C ASP A 592 -25.71 1.84 -5.17
N LYS A 593 -25.95 0.60 -5.59
CA LYS A 593 -27.02 -0.24 -5.04
C LYS A 593 -26.83 -0.51 -3.55
N GLU A 594 -25.63 -0.88 -3.12
CA GLU A 594 -25.30 -1.08 -1.70
C GLU A 594 -25.45 0.22 -0.90
N LEU A 595 -24.96 1.35 -1.44
CA LEU A 595 -25.05 2.66 -0.82
C LEU A 595 -26.50 3.09 -0.61
N ASN A 596 -27.36 2.93 -1.61
CA ASN A 596 -28.77 3.27 -1.52
C ASN A 596 -29.49 2.37 -0.51
N ALA A 597 -29.21 1.07 -0.52
CA ALA A 597 -29.77 0.11 0.44
C ALA A 597 -29.35 0.41 1.89
N LEU A 598 -28.13 0.92 2.11
CA LEU A 598 -27.63 1.30 3.44
C LEU A 598 -28.13 2.66 3.88
N THR A 599 -28.13 3.67 3.01
CA THR A 599 -28.51 5.05 3.35
C THR A 599 -29.93 5.15 3.90
N SER A 600 -30.86 4.35 3.35
CA SER A 600 -32.24 4.25 3.86
C SER A 600 -32.36 3.74 5.31
N LYS A 601 -31.32 3.12 5.86
CA LYS A 601 -31.27 2.54 7.21
C LYS A 601 -30.48 3.39 8.21
N ILE A 602 -29.87 4.48 7.76
CA ILE A 602 -29.01 5.35 8.59
C ILE A 602 -29.87 6.46 9.21
N THR A 603 -29.85 6.57 10.54
CA THR A 603 -30.40 7.74 11.23
C THR A 603 -29.57 8.98 10.90
N LYS A 604 -30.19 10.17 10.79
CA LYS A 604 -29.50 11.45 10.49
C LYS A 604 -29.02 12.18 11.76
N VAL A 605 -27.86 12.83 11.69
CA VAL A 605 -27.25 13.60 12.79
C VAL A 605 -28.18 14.77 13.05
N LYS A 606 -28.58 14.95 14.31
CA LYS A 606 -29.39 16.10 14.75
C LYS A 606 -28.55 17.35 14.87
#